data_AF-A0A352F9U6-F1
#
_entry.id   AF-A0A352F9U6-F1
#
_cell.length_a   1.000
_cell.length_b   1.000
_cell.length_c   1.000
_cell.angle_alpha   90.00
_cell.angle_beta   90.00
_cell.angle_gamma   90.00
#
_symmetry.space_group_name_H-M   'P 1'
#
loop_
_entity.id
_entity.type
_entity.pdbx_description
1 polymer ?
#
loop_
_entity_poly.entity_id
_entity_poly.type
_entity_poly.pdbx_seq_one_letter_code
_entity_poly.pdbx_strand_id
1 'polypeptide(L)'
;MNRIFIPFLLSLSLILCLNGCTKDDPIEKEKMAMTKYLEDHGYAESPTASGLYYIETKRGTGADADKGDLVKVRYKGTFTDGTVFDSGIYT
;
A
#
# COMPACT_ATOMS: atom_id res chain seq x y z
N MET A 1 2.55 58.24 2.52
CA MET A 1 3.95 57.99 2.12
C MET A 1 4.31 56.57 2.55
N ASN A 2 4.26 55.66 1.57
CA ASN A 2 4.47 54.20 1.62
C ASN A 2 5.59 53.70 2.55
N ARG A 3 5.26 52.95 3.62
CA ARG A 3 6.24 52.11 4.37
C ARG A 3 5.66 50.85 5.08
N ILE A 4 4.61 50.21 4.55
CA ILE A 4 4.00 49.01 5.19
C ILE A 4 3.92 47.76 4.27
N PHE A 5 4.34 47.85 3.00
CA PHE A 5 4.07 46.82 1.98
C PHE A 5 5.22 45.85 1.64
N ILE A 6 6.26 45.71 2.47
CA ILE A 6 7.46 44.90 2.15
C ILE A 6 7.59 43.56 2.94
N PRO A 7 6.96 43.30 4.11
CA PRO A 7 7.14 42.00 4.77
C PRO A 7 6.20 40.89 4.26
N PHE A 8 5.13 41.22 3.52
CA PHE A 8 4.18 40.21 3.02
C PHE A 8 4.72 39.45 1.79
N LEU A 9 5.49 40.14 0.93
CA LEU A 9 6.09 39.58 -0.29
C LEU A 9 7.30 38.65 -0.04
N LEU A 10 8.03 38.84 1.06
CA LEU A 10 9.15 37.98 1.46
C LEU A 10 8.70 36.69 2.14
N SER A 11 7.49 36.64 2.71
CA SER A 11 6.91 35.43 3.30
C SER A 11 6.31 34.47 2.25
N LEU A 12 5.86 35.00 1.10
CA LEU A 12 5.23 34.22 0.03
C LEU A 12 6.25 33.43 -0.81
N SER A 13 7.50 33.92 -0.91
CA SER A 13 8.60 33.26 -1.65
C SER A 13 9.11 31.98 -0.97
N LEU A 14 8.86 31.76 0.32
CA LEU A 14 9.30 30.57 1.04
C LEU A 14 8.31 29.40 0.89
N ILE A 15 7.04 29.71 0.55
CA ILE A 15 5.97 28.72 0.39
C ILE A 15 6.04 28.03 -0.99
N LEU A 16 6.60 28.68 -2.02
CA LEU A 16 6.76 28.08 -3.35
C LEU A 16 7.85 26.99 -3.44
N CYS A 17 8.75 26.88 -2.47
CA CYS A 17 9.84 25.90 -2.49
C CYS A 17 9.49 24.53 -1.87
N LEU A 18 8.33 24.37 -1.22
CA LEU A 18 7.93 23.12 -0.57
C LEU A 18 7.20 22.12 -1.50
N ASN A 19 6.86 22.52 -2.73
CA ASN A 19 6.17 21.64 -3.70
C ASN A 19 7.13 20.88 -4.63
N GLY A 20 8.45 20.97 -4.42
CA GLY A 20 9.47 20.32 -5.25
C GLY A 20 9.81 18.90 -4.82
N CYS A 21 8.84 17.98 -4.81
CA CYS A 21 9.14 16.56 -4.63
C CYS A 21 8.16 15.70 -5.44
N THR A 22 8.34 15.66 -6.77
CA THR A 22 7.69 14.65 -7.62
C THR A 22 8.44 13.34 -7.44
N LYS A 23 8.08 12.59 -6.39
CA LYS A 23 8.56 11.23 -6.17
C LYS A 23 7.79 10.29 -7.11
N ASP A 24 8.15 10.28 -8.38
CA ASP A 24 7.68 9.27 -9.35
C ASP A 24 8.45 7.95 -9.15
N ASP A 25 8.56 7.49 -7.90
CA ASP A 25 9.12 6.18 -7.58
C ASP A 25 7.97 5.15 -7.64
N PRO A 26 8.02 4.16 -8.55
CA PRO A 26 6.99 3.13 -8.65
C PRO A 26 6.79 2.36 -7.34
N ILE A 27 7.84 2.20 -6.53
CA ILE A 27 7.76 1.48 -5.24
C ILE A 27 6.93 2.29 -4.24
N GLU A 28 7.13 3.61 -4.16
CA GLU A 28 6.36 4.47 -3.26
C GLU A 28 4.90 4.54 -3.68
N LYS A 29 4.62 4.55 -4.99
CA LYS A 29 3.25 4.46 -5.52
C LYS A 29 2.56 3.14 -5.13
N GLU A 30 3.26 2.02 -5.24
CA GLU A 30 2.72 0.72 -4.84
C GLU A 30 2.48 0.64 -3.33
N LYS A 31 3.40 1.15 -2.51
CA LYS A 31 3.21 1.25 -1.05
C LYS A 31 2.00 2.10 -0.66
N MET A 32 1.81 3.24 -1.31
CA MET A 32 0.64 4.10 -1.09
C MET A 32 -0.65 3.38 -1.49
N ALA A 33 -0.67 2.67 -2.62
CA ALA A 33 -1.83 1.89 -3.05
C ALA A 33 -2.16 0.76 -2.06
N MET A 34 -1.15 0.07 -1.52
CA MET A 34 -1.34 -0.97 -0.51
C MET A 34 -1.85 -0.40 0.81
N THR A 35 -1.28 0.72 1.28
CA THR A 35 -1.74 1.41 2.50
C THR A 35 -3.20 1.77 2.40
N LYS A 36 -3.59 2.37 1.26
CA LYS A 36 -4.99 2.70 0.97
C LYS A 36 -5.89 1.45 0.95
N TYR A 37 -5.44 0.36 0.33
CA TYR A 37 -6.22 -0.88 0.29
C TYR A 37 -6.49 -1.44 1.69
N LEU A 38 -5.50 -1.40 2.58
CA LEU A 38 -5.66 -1.84 3.98
C LEU A 38 -6.64 -0.95 4.74
N GLU A 39 -6.51 0.38 4.62
CA GLU A 39 -7.42 1.34 5.25
C GLU A 39 -8.86 1.18 4.77
N ASP A 40 -9.08 1.09 3.45
CA ASP A 40 -10.40 0.97 2.84
C ASP A 40 -11.13 -0.34 3.27
N HIS A 41 -10.37 -1.38 3.67
CA HIS A 41 -10.92 -2.67 4.12
C HIS A 41 -10.83 -2.87 5.64
N GLY A 42 -10.30 -1.91 6.40
CA GLY A 42 -10.18 -1.99 7.85
C GLY A 42 -9.13 -2.98 8.36
N TYR A 43 -8.08 -3.24 7.58
CA TYR A 43 -6.95 -4.07 7.97
C TYR A 43 -5.87 -3.23 8.66
N ALA A 44 -5.19 -3.81 9.65
CA ALA A 44 -4.17 -3.14 10.46
C ALA A 44 -2.84 -3.91 10.50
N GLU A 45 -2.72 -4.95 9.68
CA GLU A 45 -1.59 -5.84 9.60
C GLU A 45 -0.37 -5.12 9.02
N SER A 46 0.79 -5.35 9.64
CA SER A 46 2.07 -4.90 9.12
C SER A 46 2.65 -5.93 8.15
N PRO A 47 3.51 -5.51 7.20
CA PRO A 47 4.11 -6.44 6.26
C PRO A 47 5.09 -7.39 6.97
N THR A 48 5.26 -8.58 6.42
CA THR A 48 6.36 -9.47 6.78
C THR A 48 7.71 -8.87 6.37
N ALA A 49 8.81 -9.52 6.76
CA ALA A 49 10.16 -9.11 6.34
C ALA A 49 10.35 -9.06 4.82
N SER A 50 9.54 -9.80 4.05
CA SER A 50 9.56 -9.76 2.58
C SER A 50 8.70 -8.65 1.97
N GLY A 51 7.95 -7.90 2.78
CA GLY A 51 6.99 -6.90 2.31
C GLY A 51 5.58 -7.44 2.06
N LEU A 52 5.31 -8.72 2.30
CA LEU A 52 4.01 -9.35 2.08
C LEU A 52 3.05 -9.03 3.25
N TYR A 53 1.85 -8.58 2.95
CA TYR A 53 0.77 -8.46 3.94
C TYR A 53 -0.02 -9.76 4.00
N TYR A 54 -0.21 -10.29 5.21
CA TYR A 54 -0.94 -11.53 5.44
C TYR A 54 -2.00 -11.33 6.52
N ILE A 55 -3.26 -11.59 6.16
CA ILE A 55 -4.42 -11.45 7.04
C ILE A 55 -5.03 -12.84 7.23
N GLU A 56 -4.94 -13.37 8.44
CA GLU A 56 -5.51 -14.67 8.77
C GLU A 56 -7.00 -14.52 9.07
N THR A 57 -7.86 -14.90 8.11
CA THR A 57 -9.32 -14.82 8.29
C THR A 57 -9.89 -15.95 9.15
N LYS A 58 -9.27 -17.14 9.09
CA LYS A 58 -9.66 -18.30 9.89
C LYS A 58 -8.47 -19.24 10.09
N ARG A 59 -8.11 -19.48 11.35
CA ARG A 59 -7.04 -20.42 11.72
C ARG A 59 -7.46 -21.88 11.52
N GLY A 60 -6.58 -22.65 10.89
CA GLY A 60 -6.69 -24.11 10.80
C GLY A 60 -6.06 -24.83 11.99
N THR A 61 -6.35 -26.12 12.15
CA THR A 61 -5.75 -27.00 13.17
C THR A 61 -5.05 -28.21 12.55
N GLY A 62 -4.79 -28.17 11.24
CA GLY A 62 -4.08 -29.23 10.52
C GLY A 62 -2.58 -29.12 10.70
N ALA A 63 -1.84 -30.05 10.09
CA ALA A 63 -0.39 -29.92 9.97
C ALA A 63 -0.03 -28.71 9.10
N ASP A 64 1.05 -28.02 9.46
CA ASP A 64 1.64 -26.98 8.64
C ASP A 64 2.26 -27.61 7.38
N ALA A 65 2.21 -26.88 6.26
CA ALA A 65 2.85 -27.32 5.02
C ALA A 65 4.34 -26.94 5.03
N ASP A 66 5.19 -27.89 4.69
CA ASP A 66 6.62 -27.66 4.56
C ASP A 66 7.00 -27.28 3.12
N LYS A 67 8.20 -26.69 2.97
CA LYS A 67 8.72 -26.34 1.66
C LYS A 67 8.91 -27.60 0.81
N GLY A 68 8.15 -27.70 -0.28
CA GLY A 68 8.19 -28.82 -1.22
C GLY A 68 6.94 -29.70 -1.18
N ASP A 69 6.07 -29.51 -0.19
CA ASP A 69 4.80 -30.22 -0.13
C ASP A 69 3.85 -29.79 -1.24
N LEU A 70 3.03 -30.74 -1.69
CA LEU A 70 1.90 -30.46 -2.57
C LEU A 70 0.69 -30.06 -1.72
N VAL A 71 0.11 -28.90 -2.03
CA VAL A 71 -1.03 -28.34 -1.31
C VAL A 71 -2.25 -28.21 -2.21
N LYS A 72 -3.42 -28.55 -1.67
CA LYS A 72 -4.69 -28.28 -2.33
C LYS A 72 -5.24 -26.92 -1.90
N VAL A 73 -5.40 -26.01 -2.85
CA VAL A 73 -5.82 -24.64 -2.58
C VAL A 73 -7.11 -24.27 -3.32
N ARG A 74 -7.92 -23.41 -2.70
CA ARG A 74 -9.00 -22.69 -3.35
C ARG A 74 -8.70 -21.20 -3.23
N TYR A 75 -8.44 -20.53 -4.33
CA TYR A 75 -8.07 -19.11 -4.31
C TYR A 75 -8.83 -18.28 -5.35
N LYS A 76 -8.80 -16.97 -5.13
CA LYS A 76 -9.24 -15.95 -6.06
C LYS A 76 -8.20 -14.83 -6.04
N GLY A 77 -7.56 -14.58 -7.18
CA GLY A 77 -6.58 -13.51 -7.37
C GLY A 77 -7.24 -12.27 -7.97
N THR A 78 -7.05 -11.13 -7.30
CA THR A 78 -7.56 -9.81 -7.74
C THR A 78 -6.48 -8.77 -7.65
N PHE A 79 -6.51 -7.80 -8.55
CA PHE A 79 -5.80 -6.53 -8.36
C PHE A 79 -6.48 -5.70 -7.26
N THR A 80 -5.83 -4.62 -6.82
CA THR A 80 -6.37 -3.72 -5.78
C THR A 80 -7.61 -2.93 -6.21
N ASP A 81 -7.88 -2.87 -7.52
CA ASP A 81 -9.12 -2.30 -8.09
C ASP A 81 -10.28 -3.31 -8.13
N GLY A 82 -10.05 -4.56 -7.73
CA GLY A 82 -11.03 -5.65 -7.73
C GLY A 82 -11.10 -6.44 -9.03
N THR A 83 -10.37 -6.06 -10.08
CA THR A 83 -10.29 -6.81 -11.34
C THR A 83 -9.69 -8.20 -11.07
N VAL A 84 -10.44 -9.25 -11.43
CA VAL A 84 -10.00 -10.64 -11.26
C VAL A 84 -9.06 -11.01 -12.39
N PHE A 85 -7.88 -11.51 -12.06
CA PHE A 85 -6.95 -12.06 -13.06
C PHE A 85 -6.96 -13.59 -13.11
N ASP A 86 -7.31 -14.26 -11.99
CA ASP A 86 -7.38 -15.71 -11.91
C ASP A 86 -8.24 -16.18 -10.72
N SER A 87 -8.82 -17.37 -10.80
CA SER A 87 -9.55 -18.01 -9.70
C SER A 87 -9.76 -19.50 -9.96
N GLY A 88 -9.66 -20.34 -8.92
CA GLY A 88 -9.87 -21.77 -9.09
C GLY A 88 -9.62 -22.63 -7.85
N ILE A 89 -9.68 -23.94 -8.06
CA ILE A 89 -9.31 -24.98 -7.10
C ILE A 89 -8.22 -25.82 -7.75
N TYR A 90 -7.06 -25.91 -7.11
CA TYR A 90 -5.88 -26.59 -7.64
C TYR A 90 -5.34 -27.59 -6.61
N THR A 91 -4.65 -28.63 -7.08
CA THR A 91 -4.04 -29.72 -6.29
C THR A 91 -2.69 -30.06 -6.87
#